data_AF-A0AAW5K958-F1
#
_entry.id   AF-A0AAW5K958-F1
#
_cell.length_a   1.000
_cell.length_b   1.000
_cell.length_c   1.000
_cell.angle_alpha   90.00
_cell.angle_beta   90.00
_cell.angle_gamma   90.00
#
_symmetry.space_group_name_H-M   'P 1'
#
loop_
_entity.id
_entity.type
_entity.pdbx_description
1 polymer ?
#
loop_
_entity_poly.entity_id
_entity_poly.type
_entity_poly.pdbx_seq_one_letter_code
_entity_poly.pdbx_strand_id
1 'polypeptide(L)'
;MTADDLYGAALALMAESRDRAKGYRDKLVPLVNLLLAGAYPAEQALRRARGHPPLAALPRIATEGEELPYREELLAGALPYGLAGMLVMDDDPGKANYFNAVYDAALAALSPADFVPVADCYGGDGR
;
A
#
# COMPACT_ATOMS: atom_id res chain seq x y z
N MET A 1 2.47 3.90 -12.95
CA MET A 1 1.48 2.82 -12.74
C MET A 1 0.18 3.47 -12.28
N THR A 2 -0.91 3.18 -12.98
CA THR A 2 -2.25 3.71 -12.72
C THR A 2 -3.06 2.80 -11.80
N ALA A 3 -4.25 3.24 -11.38
CA ALA A 3 -5.15 2.38 -10.61
C ALA A 3 -5.68 1.20 -11.47
N ASP A 4 -5.85 1.40 -12.79
CA ASP A 4 -6.22 0.32 -13.71
C ASP A 4 -5.10 -0.73 -13.88
N ASP A 5 -3.84 -0.29 -13.89
CA ASP A 5 -2.69 -1.21 -13.89
C ASP A 5 -2.67 -2.05 -12.61
N LEU A 6 -2.89 -1.40 -11.46
CA LEU A 6 -2.97 -2.05 -10.16
C LEU A 6 -4.11 -3.09 -10.12
N TYR A 7 -5.26 -2.72 -10.66
CA TYR A 7 -6.42 -3.59 -10.77
C TYR A 7 -6.13 -4.81 -11.65
N GLY A 8 -5.45 -4.62 -12.78
CA GLY A 8 -4.99 -5.73 -13.62
C GLY A 8 -4.08 -6.70 -12.88
N ALA A 9 -3.12 -6.18 -12.09
CA ALA A 9 -2.23 -6.99 -11.28
C ALA A 9 -2.98 -7.77 -10.19
N ALA A 10 -3.95 -7.14 -9.51
CA ALA A 10 -4.78 -7.79 -8.50
C ALA A 10 -5.65 -8.92 -9.09
N LEU A 11 -6.28 -8.69 -10.25
CA LEU A 11 -7.05 -9.73 -10.94
C LEU A 11 -6.18 -10.93 -11.35
N ALA A 12 -4.95 -10.66 -11.81
CA ALA A 12 -4.00 -11.73 -12.13
C ALA A 12 -3.67 -12.59 -10.90
N LEU A 13 -3.51 -11.98 -9.72
CA LEU A 13 -3.31 -12.71 -8.45
C LEU A 13 -4.54 -13.54 -8.05
N MET A 14 -5.74 -13.04 -8.33
CA MET A 14 -7.00 -13.75 -8.07
C MET A 14 -7.30 -14.86 -9.09
N ALA A 15 -6.49 -14.99 -10.15
CA ALA A 15 -6.77 -15.85 -11.31
C ALA A 15 -8.12 -15.52 -12.00
N GLU A 16 -8.49 -14.23 -12.01
CA GLU A 16 -9.73 -13.71 -12.58
C GLU A 16 -9.44 -12.90 -13.85
N SER A 17 -10.35 -12.91 -14.82
CA SER A 17 -10.26 -12.05 -16.01
C SER A 17 -11.08 -10.77 -15.85
N ARG A 18 -10.66 -9.69 -16.52
CA ARG A 18 -11.38 -8.40 -16.52
C ARG A 18 -12.86 -8.55 -16.92
N ASP A 19 -13.17 -9.49 -17.80
CA ASP A 19 -14.54 -9.79 -18.27
C ASP A 19 -15.42 -10.53 -17.26
N ARG A 20 -14.82 -11.17 -16.24
CA ARG A 20 -15.55 -11.91 -15.19
C ARG A 20 -15.65 -11.16 -13.87
N ALA A 21 -14.95 -10.04 -13.74
CA ALA A 21 -14.95 -9.24 -12.53
C ALA A 21 -16.34 -8.62 -12.28
N LYS A 22 -17.08 -9.20 -11.33
CA LYS A 22 -18.46 -8.86 -10.95
C LYS A 22 -18.57 -7.44 -10.36
N GLY A 23 -18.55 -6.40 -11.20
CA GLY A 23 -18.77 -5.01 -10.74
C GLY A 23 -17.69 -4.47 -9.79
N TYR A 24 -16.52 -5.12 -9.73
CA TYR A 24 -15.38 -4.65 -8.92
C TYR A 24 -14.84 -3.30 -9.38
N ARG A 25 -15.07 -2.97 -10.65
CA ARG A 25 -14.68 -1.70 -11.26
C ARG A 25 -15.27 -0.48 -10.53
N ASP A 26 -16.55 -0.52 -10.18
CA ASP A 26 -17.21 0.59 -9.48
C ASP A 26 -16.64 0.84 -8.07
N LYS A 27 -16.01 -0.18 -7.48
CA LYS A 27 -15.38 -0.13 -6.15
C LYS A 27 -13.89 0.22 -6.23
N LEU A 28 -13.28 0.24 -7.42
CA LEU A 28 -11.84 0.35 -7.59
C LEU A 28 -11.28 1.64 -6.98
N VAL A 29 -11.81 2.80 -7.39
CA VAL A 29 -11.32 4.11 -6.92
C VAL A 29 -11.42 4.26 -5.39
N PRO A 30 -12.57 3.96 -4.75
CA PRO A 30 -12.66 3.95 -3.28
C PRO A 30 -11.67 3.00 -2.59
N LEU A 31 -11.51 1.77 -3.09
CA LEU A 31 -10.62 0.77 -2.51
C LEU A 31 -9.15 1.17 -2.64
N VAL A 32 -8.76 1.72 -3.79
CA VAL A 32 -7.40 2.23 -4.00
C VAL A 32 -7.11 3.40 -3.06
N ASN A 33 -8.07 4.31 -2.85
CA ASN A 33 -7.90 5.39 -1.89
C ASN A 33 -7.72 4.89 -0.44
N LEU A 34 -8.40 3.81 -0.06
CA LEU A 34 -8.19 3.14 1.25
C LEU A 34 -6.80 2.51 1.34
N LEU A 35 -6.35 1.85 0.28
CA LEU A 35 -5.01 1.25 0.20
C LEU A 35 -3.90 2.29 0.26
N LEU A 36 -4.05 3.42 -0.45
CA LEU A 36 -3.13 4.54 -0.37
C LEU A 36 -3.06 5.05 1.08
N ALA A 37 -4.20 5.24 1.74
CA ALA A 37 -4.24 5.65 3.15
C ALA A 37 -3.48 4.69 4.07
N GLY A 38 -3.68 3.37 3.91
CA GLY A 38 -3.00 2.35 4.71
C GLY A 38 -1.49 2.28 4.47
N ALA A 39 -1.06 2.39 3.21
CA ALA A 39 0.35 2.32 2.82
C ALA A 39 1.11 3.66 2.97
N TYR A 40 0.44 4.76 3.34
CA TYR A 40 1.06 6.09 3.47
C TYR A 40 2.25 6.14 4.44
N PRO A 41 2.21 5.51 5.65
CA PRO A 41 3.36 5.50 6.54
C PRO A 41 4.59 4.82 5.93
N ALA A 42 4.38 3.69 5.24
CA ALA A 42 5.43 2.94 4.57
C ALA A 42 6.03 3.75 3.40
N GLU A 43 5.19 4.42 2.61
CA GLU A 43 5.63 5.32 1.54
C GLU A 43 6.49 6.47 2.07
N GLN A 44 6.07 7.11 3.17
CA GLN A 44 6.82 8.18 3.80
C GLN A 44 8.15 7.69 4.39
N ALA A 45 8.19 6.49 4.97
CA ALA A 45 9.43 5.87 5.42
C ALA A 45 10.39 5.58 4.26
N LEU A 46 9.88 4.99 3.18
CA LEU A 46 10.67 4.66 2.00
C LEU A 46 11.24 5.93 1.33
N ARG A 47 10.43 6.99 1.20
CA ARG A 47 10.88 8.29 0.68
C ARG A 47 12.02 8.87 1.53
N ARG A 48 11.87 8.89 2.85
CA ARG A 48 12.90 9.38 3.77
C ARG A 48 14.20 8.59 3.65
N ALA A 49 14.12 7.26 3.64
CA ALA A 49 15.30 6.39 3.52
C ALA A 49 16.04 6.54 2.18
N ARG A 50 15.32 6.90 1.11
CA ARG A 50 15.89 7.14 -0.23
C ARG A 50 16.24 8.60 -0.50
N GLY A 51 16.03 9.50 0.45
CA GLY A 51 16.29 10.94 0.29
C GLY A 51 15.32 11.66 -0.65
N HIS A 52 14.13 11.10 -0.88
CA HIS A 52 13.07 11.75 -1.66
C HIS A 52 12.26 12.74 -0.82
N PRO A 53 11.72 13.81 -1.42
CA PRO A 53 10.86 14.73 -0.70
C PRO A 53 9.60 14.00 -0.20
N PRO A 54 9.15 14.31 1.04
CA PRO A 54 7.94 13.74 1.59
C PRO A 54 6.72 14.20 0.79
N LEU A 55 5.68 13.37 0.78
CA LEU A 55 4.39 13.76 0.24
C LEU A 55 3.75 14.81 1.16
N ALA A 56 3.34 15.94 0.57
CA ALA A 56 2.74 17.06 1.30
C ALA A 56 1.38 16.71 1.94
N ALA A 57 0.66 15.76 1.35
CA ALA A 57 -0.62 15.28 1.83
C ALA A 57 -0.80 13.81 1.45
N LEU A 58 -1.77 13.15 2.08
CA LEU A 58 -2.21 11.83 1.67
C LEU A 58 -2.81 11.92 0.25
N PRO A 59 -2.23 11.23 -0.74
CA PRO A 59 -2.75 11.29 -2.10
C PRO A 59 -4.08 10.54 -2.21
N ARG A 60 -4.93 11.05 -3.10
CA ARG A 60 -6.20 10.44 -3.49
C ARG A 60 -6.34 10.54 -5.00
N ILE A 61 -6.94 9.52 -5.58
CA ILE A 61 -7.31 9.50 -7.00
C ILE A 61 -8.81 9.73 -7.16
N ALA A 62 -9.20 10.38 -8.25
CA ALA A 62 -10.60 10.55 -8.63
C ALA A 62 -11.04 9.56 -9.73
N THR A 63 -10.09 9.08 -10.52
CA THR A 63 -10.32 8.22 -11.68
C THR A 63 -9.33 7.05 -11.75
N GLU A 64 -9.70 6.00 -12.46
CA GLU A 64 -8.89 4.78 -12.59
C GLU A 64 -7.58 4.99 -13.40
N GLY A 65 -7.59 5.98 -14.29
CA GLY A 65 -6.46 6.31 -15.17
C GLY A 65 -5.43 7.25 -14.55
N GLU A 66 -5.65 7.71 -13.32
CA GLU A 66 -4.68 8.55 -12.62
C GLU A 66 -3.45 7.75 -12.21
N GLU A 67 -2.27 8.39 -12.35
CA GLU A 67 -1.03 7.82 -11.86
C GLU A 67 -1.00 7.85 -10.34
N LEU A 68 -0.61 6.72 -9.75
CA LEU A 68 -0.48 6.60 -8.31
C LEU A 68 0.85 7.25 -7.86
N PRO A 69 0.83 8.26 -6.98
CA PRO A 69 2.03 9.03 -6.61
C PRO A 69 2.89 8.33 -5.54
N TYR A 70 2.93 6.99 -5.55
CA TYR A 70 3.74 6.16 -4.67
C TYR A 70 4.97 5.62 -5.38
N ARG A 71 5.93 5.13 -4.60
CA ARG A 71 7.13 4.49 -5.11
C ARG A 71 6.80 3.16 -5.78
N GLU A 72 7.50 2.86 -6.88
CA GLU A 72 7.30 1.64 -7.67
C GLU A 72 7.45 0.37 -6.81
N GLU A 73 8.34 0.39 -5.83
CA GLU A 73 8.55 -0.70 -4.88
C GLU A 73 7.28 -1.04 -4.08
N LEU A 74 6.51 -0.03 -3.68
CA LEU A 74 5.24 -0.19 -2.98
C LEU A 74 4.09 -0.54 -3.94
N LEU A 75 4.09 0.13 -5.10
CA LEU A 75 3.10 -0.05 -6.17
C LEU A 75 3.11 -1.47 -6.74
N ALA A 76 4.27 -2.04 -7.03
CA ALA A 76 4.40 -3.39 -7.58
C ALA A 76 4.56 -4.45 -6.48
N GLY A 77 5.21 -4.11 -5.36
CA GLY A 77 5.59 -5.08 -4.33
C GLY A 77 4.53 -5.37 -3.28
N ALA A 78 3.65 -4.41 -2.95
CA ALA A 78 2.69 -4.55 -1.86
C ALA A 78 1.24 -4.35 -2.31
N LEU A 79 0.95 -3.20 -2.94
CA LEU A 79 -0.42 -2.77 -3.24
C LEU A 79 -1.29 -3.77 -4.04
N PRO A 80 -0.77 -4.59 -4.98
CA PRO A 80 -1.61 -5.55 -5.70
C PRO A 80 -2.21 -6.62 -4.79
N TYR A 81 -1.45 -7.05 -3.77
CA TYR A 81 -1.91 -8.03 -2.78
C TYR A 81 -3.01 -7.45 -1.90
N GLY A 82 -2.83 -6.21 -1.42
CA GLY A 82 -3.86 -5.55 -0.62
C GLY A 82 -5.17 -5.37 -1.39
N LEU A 83 -5.10 -4.99 -2.67
CA LEU A 83 -6.29 -4.88 -3.53
C LEU A 83 -6.95 -6.23 -3.79
N ALA A 84 -6.17 -7.27 -4.09
CA ALA A 84 -6.69 -8.63 -4.27
C ALA A 84 -7.38 -9.15 -2.99
N GLY A 85 -6.80 -8.89 -1.82
CA GLY A 85 -7.38 -9.26 -0.52
C GLY A 85 -8.75 -8.60 -0.27
N MET A 86 -8.87 -7.31 -0.57
CA MET A 86 -10.14 -6.57 -0.43
C MET A 86 -11.22 -7.05 -1.42
N LEU A 87 -10.82 -7.40 -2.65
CA LEU A 87 -11.76 -7.83 -3.69
C LEU A 87 -12.27 -9.26 -3.46
N VAL A 88 -11.41 -10.16 -2.97
CA VAL A 88 -11.77 -11.58 -2.76
C VAL A 88 -12.39 -11.84 -1.38
N MET A 89 -12.44 -10.85 -0.49
CA MET A 89 -12.88 -11.01 0.90
C MET A 89 -14.26 -11.67 1.04
N ASP A 90 -15.21 -11.29 0.17
CA ASP A 90 -16.58 -11.83 0.20
C ASP A 90 -16.69 -13.21 -0.46
N ASP A 91 -15.78 -13.55 -1.38
CA ASP A 91 -15.80 -14.81 -2.17
C ASP A 91 -15.00 -15.93 -1.48
N ASP A 92 -13.78 -15.64 -1.02
CA ASP A 92 -12.86 -16.60 -0.40
C ASP A 92 -12.05 -15.93 0.73
N PRO A 93 -12.51 -16.00 1.99
CA PRO A 93 -11.81 -15.38 3.12
C PRO A 93 -10.44 -16.03 3.39
N GLY A 94 -10.22 -17.27 2.95
CA GLY A 94 -8.92 -17.94 3.09
C GLY A 94 -7.86 -17.29 2.20
N LYS A 95 -8.19 -17.06 0.93
CA LYS A 95 -7.33 -16.30 0.00
C LYS A 95 -7.17 -14.86 0.43
N ALA A 96 -8.24 -14.22 0.90
CA ALA A 96 -8.18 -12.83 1.39
C ALA A 96 -7.16 -12.70 2.54
N ASN A 97 -7.20 -13.61 3.51
CA ASN A 97 -6.23 -13.63 4.61
C ASN A 97 -4.79 -13.86 4.13
N TYR A 98 -4.58 -14.73 3.15
CA TYR A 98 -3.27 -14.94 2.56
C TYR A 98 -2.73 -13.65 1.90
N PHE A 99 -3.54 -12.99 1.06
CA PHE A 99 -3.13 -11.76 0.40
C PHE A 99 -2.89 -10.61 1.38
N ASN A 100 -3.73 -10.48 2.41
CA ASN A 100 -3.52 -9.50 3.47
C ASN A 100 -2.23 -9.77 4.25
N ALA A 101 -1.91 -11.04 4.56
CA ALA A 101 -0.66 -11.38 5.23
C ALA A 101 0.57 -11.07 4.36
N VAL A 102 0.50 -11.33 3.05
CA VAL A 102 1.58 -10.96 2.10
C VAL A 102 1.70 -9.45 1.98
N TYR A 103 0.58 -8.72 1.94
CA TYR A 103 0.55 -7.26 1.92
C TYR A 103 1.23 -6.67 3.17
N ASP A 104 0.86 -7.12 4.36
CA ASP A 104 1.44 -6.65 5.62
C ASP A 104 2.94 -6.97 5.71
N ALA A 105 3.34 -8.16 5.27
CA ALA A 105 4.75 -8.54 5.22
C ALA A 105 5.54 -7.67 4.22
N ALA A 106 4.97 -7.36 3.05
CA ALA A 106 5.60 -6.50 2.06
C ALA A 106 5.72 -5.05 2.57
N LEU A 107 4.70 -4.52 3.23
CA LEU A 107 4.75 -3.20 3.87
C LEU A 107 5.84 -3.14 4.95
N ALA A 108 5.93 -4.18 5.80
CA ALA A 108 6.95 -4.26 6.84
C ALA A 108 8.37 -4.34 6.24
N ALA A 109 8.56 -5.10 5.17
CA ALA A 109 9.84 -5.21 4.48
C ALA A 109 10.27 -3.90 3.79
N LEU A 110 9.30 -3.14 3.27
CA LEU A 110 9.51 -1.86 2.57
C LEU A 110 9.49 -0.64 3.50
N SER A 111 9.21 -0.83 4.79
CA SER A 111 9.27 0.20 5.82
C SER A 111 10.61 0.08 6.57
N PRO A 112 11.68 0.76 6.10
CA PRO A 112 12.99 0.70 6.76
C PRO A 112 12.89 1.18 8.21
N ALA A 113 13.66 0.53 9.09
CA ALA A 113 13.73 0.91 10.50
C ALA A 113 14.37 2.29 10.63
N ASP A 114 13.63 3.25 11.18
CA ASP A 114 14.15 4.56 11.53
C ASP A 114 14.80 4.50 12.92
N PHE A 115 16.10 4.76 13.00
CA PHE A 115 16.76 4.96 14.27
C PHE A 115 16.50 6.39 14.76
N VAL A 116 15.66 6.53 15.80
CA VAL A 116 15.46 7.80 16.47
C VAL A 116 16.45 7.88 17.64
N PRO A 117 17.29 8.92 17.73
CA PRO A 117 18.16 9.08 18.89
C PRO A 117 17.30 9.25 20.14
N VAL A 118 17.53 8.42 21.16
CA VAL A 118 16.92 8.58 22.47
C VAL A 118 17.52 9.84 23.10
N ALA A 119 16.67 10.83 23.42
CA ALA A 119 17.09 11.96 24.22
C ALA A 119 17.46 11.43 25.61
N ASP A 120 18.72 11.61 26.02
CA ASP A 120 19.18 11.24 27.35
C ASP A 120 18.54 12.18 28.38
N CYS A 121 17.49 11.70 29.04
CA CYS A 121 16.79 12.41 30.11
C CYS A 121 17.50 12.30 31.46
N TYR A 122 18.63 11.58 31.55
CA TYR A 122 19.37 11.31 32.79
C TYR A 122 20.74 11.99 32.79
N GLY A 123 20.83 13.18 32.18
CA GLY A 123 21.91 14.12 32.42
C GLY A 123 21.94 14.54 33.89
N GLY A 124 22.55 13.72 34.74
CA GLY A 124 22.80 14.01 36.14
C GLY A 124 23.83 15.12 36.23
N ASP A 125 23.34 16.35 36.37
CA ASP A 125 24.14 17.49 36.85
C ASP A 125 24.37 17.30 38.36
N GLY A 126 25.19 16.30 38.69
CA GLY A 126 25.59 15.94 40.04
C GLY A 126 27.03 16.36 40.28
N ARG A 127 27.18 17.55 40.86
CA ARG A 127 28.40 18.12 41.44
C ARG A 127 29.15 17.15 42.35
#